data_AF-A0AAW3WJ21-F1
#
_entry.id   AF-A0AAW3WJ21-F1
#
_cell.length_a   1.000
_cell.length_b   1.000
_cell.length_c   1.000
_cell.angle_alpha   90.00
_cell.angle_beta   90.00
_cell.angle_gamma   90.00
#
_symmetry.space_group_name_H-M   'P 1'
#
loop_
_entity.id
_entity.type
_entity.pdbx_description
1 polymer ?
#
loop_
_entity_poly.entity_id
_entity_poly.type
_entity_poly.pdbx_seq_one_letter_code
_entity_poly.pdbx_strand_id
1 'polypeptide(L)'
;MRIFALLCFSLLSFAALTQPASAIENPSNFIARIYATYGHDDVSTAFIGETGPKRIASKQFLAVLEEDQALTLPGDIGYLDADPICQCQDYQNLVVTDINILSNDNKQSHAAVTFRAFSDNSLTTTTTFDLVAENEQWFIDDIFDANQHSVRNAIDANNKALRTKGETESPRII
;
A
#
# COMPACT_ATOMS: atom_id res chain seq x y z
N MET A 1 -17.50 -54.50 -53.77
CA MET A 1 -16.42 -54.37 -52.77
C MET A 1 -16.78 -53.24 -51.81
N ARG A 2 -16.97 -53.53 -50.52
CA ARG A 2 -17.26 -52.54 -49.47
C ARG A 2 -15.93 -52.23 -48.75
N ILE A 3 -15.48 -50.98 -48.80
CA ILE A 3 -14.26 -50.52 -48.13
C ILE A 3 -14.67 -50.05 -46.73
N PHE A 4 -14.22 -50.77 -45.70
CA PHE A 4 -14.34 -50.39 -44.30
C PHE A 4 -13.25 -49.35 -43.99
N ALA A 5 -13.64 -48.09 -43.76
CA ALA A 5 -12.72 -47.06 -43.26
C ALA A 5 -12.67 -47.14 -41.73
N LEU A 6 -11.53 -47.57 -41.18
CA LEU A 6 -11.24 -47.55 -39.75
C LEU A 6 -10.89 -46.12 -39.31
N LEU A 7 -11.76 -45.52 -38.51
CA LEU A 7 -11.52 -44.28 -37.78
C LEU A 7 -10.65 -44.59 -36.54
N CYS A 8 -9.35 -44.26 -36.61
CA CYS A 8 -8.50 -44.21 -35.43
C CYS A 8 -8.77 -42.91 -34.65
N PHE A 9 -9.61 -42.99 -33.62
CA PHE A 9 -9.78 -41.91 -32.64
C PHE A 9 -8.61 -41.96 -31.65
N SER A 10 -7.55 -41.20 -31.92
CA SER A 10 -6.44 -41.00 -30.99
C SER A 10 -6.89 -40.12 -29.82
N LEU A 11 -7.11 -40.75 -28.66
CA LEU A 11 -7.30 -40.08 -27.37
C LEU A 11 -5.99 -39.37 -26.97
N LEU A 12 -5.86 -38.10 -27.34
CA LEU A 12 -4.84 -37.20 -26.79
C LEU A 12 -5.25 -36.84 -25.36
N SER A 13 -4.71 -37.57 -24.39
CA SER A 13 -4.78 -37.21 -22.97
C SER A 13 -4.01 -35.90 -22.76
N PHE A 14 -4.72 -34.77 -22.66
CA PHE A 14 -4.16 -33.54 -22.13
C PHE A 14 -3.87 -33.75 -20.63
N ALA A 15 -2.63 -34.09 -20.30
CA ALA A 15 -2.15 -33.91 -18.93
C ALA A 15 -2.12 -32.40 -18.65
N ALA A 16 -3.11 -31.92 -17.89
CA ALA A 16 -3.08 -30.56 -17.37
C ALA A 16 -1.88 -30.45 -16.41
N LEU A 17 -0.80 -29.82 -16.87
CA LEU A 17 0.29 -29.40 -16.01
C LEU A 17 -0.28 -28.35 -15.06
N THR A 18 -0.50 -28.73 -13.80
CA THR A 18 -0.79 -27.77 -12.73
C THR A 18 0.39 -26.82 -12.63
N GLN A 19 0.24 -25.60 -13.15
CA GLN A 19 1.21 -24.54 -12.97
C GLN A 19 1.26 -24.24 -11.46
N PRO A 20 2.45 -24.23 -10.83
CA PRO A 20 2.55 -23.85 -9.42
C PRO A 20 1.97 -22.44 -9.27
N ALA A 21 1.09 -22.26 -8.28
CA ALA A 21 0.64 -20.93 -7.90
C ALA A 21 1.87 -20.04 -7.71
N SER A 22 1.86 -18.85 -8.31
CA SER A 22 2.97 -17.93 -8.15
C SER A 22 3.06 -17.59 -6.66
N ALA A 23 4.20 -17.87 -6.04
CA ALA A 23 4.39 -17.48 -4.65
C ALA A 23 4.24 -15.96 -4.55
N ILE A 24 3.44 -15.49 -3.60
CA ILE A 24 3.40 -14.07 -3.27
C ILE A 24 4.82 -13.59 -3.00
N GLU A 25 5.11 -12.37 -3.42
CA GLU A 25 6.40 -11.74 -3.18
C GLU A 25 6.75 -11.74 -1.68
N ASN A 26 8.04 -11.72 -1.33
CA ASN A 26 8.43 -11.42 0.04
C ASN A 26 8.04 -9.97 0.40
N PRO A 27 7.38 -9.72 1.55
CA PRO A 27 6.98 -8.37 1.97
C PRO A 27 8.17 -7.40 2.11
N SER A 28 9.39 -7.88 2.44
CA SER A 28 10.56 -7.00 2.52
C SER A 28 10.96 -6.45 1.14
N ASN A 29 10.80 -7.24 0.07
CA ASN A 29 11.09 -6.78 -1.29
C ASN A 29 10.04 -5.76 -1.76
N PHE A 30 8.78 -5.94 -1.36
CA PHE A 30 7.71 -4.98 -1.65
C PHE A 30 8.04 -3.62 -1.03
N ILE A 31 8.38 -3.60 0.26
CA ILE A 31 8.81 -2.40 0.98
C ILE A 31 10.07 -1.80 0.36
N ALA A 32 11.08 -2.62 0.04
CA ALA A 32 12.33 -2.14 -0.55
C ALA A 32 12.10 -1.39 -1.86
N ARG A 33 11.16 -1.85 -2.71
CA ARG A 33 10.81 -1.14 -3.94
C ARG A 33 10.15 0.22 -3.70
N ILE A 34 9.32 0.33 -2.66
CA ILE A 34 8.70 1.61 -2.29
C ILE A 34 9.79 2.59 -1.87
N TYR A 35 10.65 2.17 -0.94
CA TYR A 35 11.73 3.02 -0.44
C TYR A 35 12.80 3.35 -1.49
N ALA A 36 13.00 2.50 -2.51
CA ALA A 36 13.90 2.79 -3.62
C ALA A 36 13.53 4.08 -4.38
N THR A 37 12.26 4.51 -4.34
CA THR A 37 11.82 5.77 -4.96
C THR A 37 12.30 7.02 -4.21
N TYR A 38 12.71 6.89 -2.94
CA TYR A 38 13.23 7.99 -2.13
C TYR A 38 14.76 8.12 -2.19
N GLY A 39 15.44 7.14 -2.81
CA GLY A 39 16.91 7.10 -2.86
C GLY A 39 17.54 8.16 -3.76
N HIS A 40 16.73 8.83 -4.57
CA HIS A 40 17.16 9.87 -5.50
C HIS A 40 16.13 11.00 -5.56
N ASP A 41 16.59 12.25 -5.44
CA ASP A 41 15.71 13.43 -5.38
C ASP A 41 15.08 13.78 -6.75
N ASP A 42 15.55 13.17 -7.84
CA ASP A 42 15.05 13.38 -9.22
C ASP A 42 13.99 12.35 -9.65
N VAL A 43 13.64 11.40 -8.76
CA VAL A 43 12.64 10.37 -9.01
C VAL A 43 11.34 10.72 -8.27
N SER A 44 10.19 10.55 -8.94
CA SER A 44 8.90 10.69 -8.27
C SER A 44 8.76 9.63 -7.18
N THR A 45 8.49 10.06 -5.95
CA THR A 45 8.29 9.16 -4.82
C THR A 45 7.02 8.35 -4.98
N ALA A 46 7.00 7.21 -4.30
CA ALA A 46 5.80 6.42 -4.15
C ALA A 46 4.75 7.23 -3.36
N PHE A 47 3.56 7.41 -3.92
CA PHE A 47 2.48 8.17 -3.30
C PHE A 47 1.44 7.21 -2.70
N ILE A 48 1.12 7.38 -1.40
CA ILE A 48 0.21 6.48 -0.69
C ILE A 48 -1.23 6.50 -1.27
N GLY A 49 -1.64 7.63 -1.84
CA GLY A 49 -2.93 7.80 -2.52
C GLY A 49 -2.93 7.43 -4.00
N GLU A 50 -1.84 6.86 -4.54
CA GLU A 50 -1.79 6.41 -5.94
C GLU A 50 -2.84 5.32 -6.19
N THR A 51 -3.51 5.39 -7.35
CA THR A 51 -4.60 4.47 -7.71
C THR A 51 -4.23 3.61 -8.93
N GLY A 52 -5.09 2.65 -9.28
CA GLY A 52 -4.88 1.81 -10.47
C GLY A 52 -3.67 0.86 -10.33
N PRO A 53 -2.98 0.53 -11.44
CA PRO A 53 -1.93 -0.49 -11.44
C PRO A 53 -0.69 -0.17 -10.60
N LYS A 54 -0.49 1.10 -10.23
CA LYS A 54 0.66 1.56 -9.44
C LYS A 54 0.35 1.72 -7.95
N ARG A 55 -0.90 1.47 -7.52
CA ARG A 55 -1.27 1.64 -6.12
C ARG A 55 -0.37 0.81 -5.22
N ILE A 56 -0.09 1.35 -4.04
CA ILE A 56 0.66 0.67 -3.00
C ILE A 56 -0.15 0.49 -1.72
N ALA A 57 -1.23 1.25 -1.53
CA ALA A 57 -2.15 1.12 -0.41
C ALA A 57 -3.24 0.06 -0.67
N SER A 58 -3.70 -0.59 0.40
CA SER A 58 -4.81 -1.53 0.38
C SER A 58 -6.10 -0.84 -0.06
N LYS A 59 -7.12 -1.60 -0.47
CA LYS A 59 -8.40 -0.99 -0.85
C LYS A 59 -9.04 -0.26 0.32
N GLN A 60 -8.86 -0.81 1.53
CA GLN A 60 -9.41 -0.22 2.74
C GLN A 60 -8.69 1.08 3.10
N PHE A 61 -7.37 1.13 2.98
CA PHE A 61 -6.63 2.36 3.24
C PHE A 61 -6.91 3.42 2.17
N LEU A 62 -6.97 3.04 0.89
CA LEU A 62 -7.37 3.96 -0.18
C LEU A 62 -8.75 4.56 0.04
N ALA A 63 -9.74 3.77 0.47
CA ALA A 63 -11.08 4.29 0.73
C ALA A 63 -11.08 5.39 1.81
N VAL A 64 -10.26 5.25 2.85
CA VAL A 64 -10.10 6.25 3.91
C VAL A 64 -9.43 7.52 3.40
N LEU A 65 -8.40 7.37 2.55
CA LEU A 65 -7.71 8.51 1.90
C LEU A 65 -8.63 9.25 0.93
N GLU A 66 -9.40 8.52 0.11
CA GLU A 66 -10.36 9.10 -0.84
C GLU A 66 -11.48 9.85 -0.12
N GLU A 67 -11.98 9.32 1.00
CA GLU A 67 -12.99 10.00 1.82
C GLU A 67 -12.44 11.29 2.44
N ASP A 68 -11.22 11.27 2.98
CA ASP A 68 -10.58 12.46 3.55
C ASP A 68 -10.43 13.57 2.50
N GLN A 69 -9.96 13.21 1.31
CA GLN A 69 -9.86 14.13 0.18
C GLN A 69 -11.22 14.70 -0.24
N ALA A 70 -12.29 13.90 -0.18
CA ALA A 70 -13.65 14.34 -0.52
C ALA A 70 -14.29 15.24 0.55
N LEU A 71 -13.91 15.08 1.82
CA LEU A 71 -14.38 15.89 2.95
C LEU A 71 -13.56 17.18 3.14
N THR A 72 -12.35 17.23 2.60
CA THR A 72 -11.46 18.39 2.66
C THR A 72 -11.99 19.54 1.80
N LEU A 73 -12.04 20.75 2.36
CA LEU A 73 -12.53 21.93 1.65
C LEU A 73 -11.54 22.35 0.54
N PRO A 74 -12.02 22.96 -0.55
CA PRO A 74 -11.14 23.48 -1.60
C PRO A 74 -10.12 24.49 -1.05
N GLY A 75 -8.83 24.18 -1.19
CA GLY A 75 -7.73 25.01 -0.72
C GLY A 75 -7.16 24.62 0.64
N ASP A 76 -7.82 23.73 1.37
CA ASP A 76 -7.28 23.12 2.59
C ASP A 76 -6.42 21.90 2.25
N ILE A 77 -5.49 21.59 3.14
CA ILE A 77 -4.73 20.34 3.13
C ILE A 77 -5.58 19.31 3.89
N GLY A 78 -5.69 18.10 3.35
CA GLY A 78 -6.36 16.99 4.04
C GLY A 78 -5.65 16.59 5.33
N TYR A 79 -5.99 15.45 5.91
CA TYR A 79 -5.38 15.00 7.16
C TYR A 79 -3.86 14.82 7.05
N LEU A 80 -3.39 14.32 5.90
CA LEU A 80 -1.97 14.13 5.64
C LEU A 80 -1.34 15.43 5.15
N ASP A 81 -0.64 16.12 6.05
CA ASP A 81 0.15 17.31 5.73
C ASP A 81 1.62 17.01 5.45
N ALA A 82 2.05 15.74 5.58
CA ALA A 82 3.38 15.21 5.30
C ALA A 82 3.28 13.87 4.54
N ASP A 83 4.41 13.37 4.01
CA ASP A 83 4.45 12.01 3.46
C ASP A 83 4.48 10.99 4.62
N PRO A 84 3.46 10.13 4.77
CA PRO A 84 3.38 9.19 5.88
C PRO A 84 4.37 8.03 5.76
N ILE A 85 4.86 7.70 4.56
CA ILE A 85 5.76 6.55 4.32
C ILE A 85 7.14 6.84 4.92
N CYS A 86 7.69 8.04 4.67
CA CYS A 86 8.96 8.50 5.27
C CYS A 86 8.76 9.30 6.56
N GLN A 87 7.52 9.60 6.94
CA GLN A 87 7.16 10.50 8.05
C GLN A 87 7.88 11.84 7.98
N CYS A 88 7.91 12.41 6.79
CA CYS A 88 8.77 13.54 6.48
C CYS A 88 8.04 14.58 5.61
N GLN A 89 8.37 15.85 5.86
CA GLN A 89 8.02 16.96 4.97
C GLN A 89 9.03 17.04 3.82
N ASP A 90 10.32 16.90 4.17
CA ASP A 90 11.45 16.92 3.26
C ASP A 90 12.37 15.72 3.54
N TYR A 91 13.07 15.26 2.50
CA TYR A 91 14.14 14.27 2.56
C TYR A 91 15.23 14.63 1.54
N GLN A 92 16.40 13.99 1.63
CA GLN A 92 17.47 14.12 0.64
C GLN A 92 18.22 12.80 0.47
N ASN A 93 18.03 12.16 -0.69
CA ASN A 93 18.61 10.86 -1.05
C ASN A 93 18.47 9.86 0.12
N LEU A 94 17.24 9.61 0.54
CA LEU A 94 16.93 8.81 1.74
C LEU A 94 17.61 7.44 1.68
N VAL A 95 18.22 7.04 2.79
CA VAL A 95 18.96 5.77 2.87
C VAL A 95 18.28 4.83 3.85
N VAL A 96 17.74 3.73 3.34
CA VAL A 96 17.29 2.62 4.19
C VAL A 96 18.48 1.93 4.84
N THR A 97 18.45 1.79 6.16
CA THR A 97 19.47 1.09 6.93
C THR A 97 19.05 -0.32 7.33
N ASP A 98 17.75 -0.56 7.50
CA ASP A 98 17.22 -1.88 7.88
C ASP A 98 15.76 -2.04 7.42
N ILE A 99 15.38 -3.25 7.01
CA ILE A 99 14.00 -3.68 6.78
C ILE A 99 13.80 -4.98 7.55
N ASN A 100 12.97 -4.95 8.58
CA ASN A 100 12.71 -6.08 9.45
C ASN A 100 11.25 -6.53 9.33
N ILE A 101 11.04 -7.82 9.02
CA ILE A 101 9.71 -8.43 9.02
C ILE A 101 9.46 -9.03 10.40
N LEU A 102 8.57 -8.38 11.16
CA LEU A 102 8.25 -8.72 12.53
C LEU A 102 7.27 -9.90 12.62
N SER A 103 6.34 -10.00 11.66
CA SER A 103 5.44 -11.13 11.48
C SER A 103 5.00 -11.26 10.02
N ASN A 104 4.69 -12.48 9.58
CA ASN A 104 4.15 -12.76 8.25
C ASN A 104 3.44 -14.12 8.24
N ASP A 105 2.19 -14.16 7.76
CA ASP A 105 1.41 -15.40 7.55
C ASP A 105 1.03 -15.62 6.07
N ASN A 106 1.67 -14.87 5.16
CA ASN A 106 1.38 -14.80 3.72
C ASN A 106 -0.01 -14.24 3.36
N LYS A 107 -0.72 -13.65 4.32
CA LYS A 107 -1.93 -12.85 4.10
C LYS A 107 -1.79 -11.46 4.71
N GLN A 108 -1.11 -11.37 5.84
CA GLN A 108 -0.77 -10.17 6.57
C GLN A 108 0.70 -10.21 6.94
N SER A 109 1.34 -9.05 6.96
CA SER A 109 2.70 -8.91 7.45
C SER A 109 2.87 -7.60 8.21
N HIS A 110 3.60 -7.66 9.31
CA HIS A 110 4.01 -6.50 10.08
C HIS A 110 5.50 -6.26 9.85
N ALA A 111 5.87 -5.05 9.47
CA ALA A 111 7.23 -4.72 9.10
C ALA A 111 7.69 -3.40 9.70
N ALA A 112 8.97 -3.30 10.05
CA ALA A 112 9.62 -2.07 10.47
C ALA A 112 10.72 -1.70 9.47
N VAL A 113 10.76 -0.42 9.08
CA VAL A 113 11.80 0.13 8.21
C VAL A 113 12.55 1.20 8.96
N THR A 114 13.86 1.04 9.06
CA THR A 114 14.73 2.07 9.62
C THR A 114 15.52 2.72 8.51
N PHE A 115 15.54 4.05 8.48
CA PHE A 115 16.17 4.83 7.42
C PHE A 115 16.71 6.15 7.94
N ARG A 116 17.53 6.81 7.13
CA ARG A 116 17.95 8.21 7.31
C ARG A 116 17.30 9.05 6.23
N ALA A 117 16.46 10.01 6.61
CA ALA A 117 15.78 10.88 5.66
C ALA A 117 16.76 11.74 4.85
N PHE A 118 17.89 12.12 5.45
CA PHE A 118 18.96 12.87 4.80
C PHE A 118 20.23 12.01 4.81
N SER A 119 20.76 11.70 3.63
CA SER A 119 21.93 10.83 3.47
C SER A 119 23.19 11.29 4.21
N ASP A 120 23.37 12.60 4.37
CA ASP A 120 24.50 13.25 5.04
C ASP A 120 24.34 13.35 6.57
N ASN A 121 23.14 13.08 7.08
CA ASN A 121 22.82 13.00 8.50
C ASN A 121 22.97 11.55 9.00
N SER A 122 23.28 11.37 10.28
CA SER A 122 23.31 10.07 10.96
C SER A 122 21.99 9.72 11.68
N LEU A 123 21.05 10.66 11.81
CA LEU A 123 19.78 10.45 12.48
C LEU A 123 18.93 9.42 11.72
N THR A 124 18.54 8.37 12.43
CA THR A 124 17.65 7.32 11.90
C THR A 124 16.23 7.50 12.42
N THR A 125 15.27 7.29 11.55
CA THR A 125 13.85 7.16 11.86
C THR A 125 13.41 5.72 11.60
N THR A 126 12.46 5.22 12.37
CA THR A 126 11.81 3.92 12.11
C THR A 126 10.33 4.15 11.86
N THR A 127 9.83 3.60 10.77
CA THR A 127 8.39 3.57 10.45
C THR A 127 7.94 2.12 10.38
N THR A 128 6.78 1.85 10.97
CA THR A 128 6.18 0.51 10.99
C THR A 128 4.97 0.47 10.05
N PHE A 129 4.78 -0.68 9.42
CA PHE A 129 3.75 -0.93 8.41
C PHE A 129 2.98 -2.19 8.76
N ASP A 130 1.66 -2.14 8.59
CA ASP A 130 0.85 -3.32 8.37
C ASP A 130 0.63 -3.50 6.87
N LEU A 131 0.88 -4.71 6.38
CA LEU A 131 0.69 -5.10 5.00
C LEU A 131 -0.40 -6.14 4.89
N VAL A 132 -1.16 -6.09 3.79
CA VAL A 132 -2.18 -7.09 3.45
C VAL A 132 -1.96 -7.61 2.02
N ALA A 133 -2.13 -8.91 1.85
CA ALA A 133 -2.14 -9.54 0.54
C ALA A 133 -3.53 -9.46 -0.08
N GLU A 134 -3.67 -8.75 -1.20
CA GLU A 134 -4.87 -8.75 -2.02
C GLU A 134 -4.54 -9.32 -3.40
N ASN A 135 -5.30 -10.34 -3.85
CA ASN A 135 -5.05 -10.99 -5.15
C ASN A 135 -3.57 -11.40 -5.36
N GLU A 136 -2.96 -11.99 -4.32
CA GLU A 136 -1.56 -12.45 -4.33
C GLU A 136 -0.51 -11.33 -4.50
N GLN A 137 -0.87 -10.08 -4.18
CA GLN A 137 0.04 -8.93 -4.16
C GLN A 137 -0.03 -8.21 -2.81
N TRP A 138 1.11 -7.72 -2.31
CA TRP A 138 1.17 -6.94 -1.08
C TRP A 138 0.73 -5.50 -1.31
N PHE A 139 0.04 -4.95 -0.31
CA PHE A 139 -0.32 -3.55 -0.19
C PHE A 139 -0.13 -3.09 1.26
N ILE A 140 0.17 -1.80 1.46
CA ILE A 140 0.18 -1.15 2.77
C ILE A 140 -1.26 -1.02 3.24
N ASP A 141 -1.62 -1.70 4.33
CA ASP A 141 -2.92 -1.54 4.98
C ASP A 141 -2.92 -0.45 6.05
N ASP A 142 -1.78 -0.24 6.70
CA ASP A 142 -1.62 0.83 7.69
C ASP A 142 -0.15 1.25 7.82
N ILE A 143 0.04 2.47 8.32
CA ILE A 143 1.33 3.04 8.67
C ILE A 143 1.22 3.54 10.11
N PHE A 144 2.25 3.34 10.91
CA PHE A 144 2.27 3.78 12.31
C PHE A 144 3.20 4.97 12.48
N ASP A 145 2.69 6.06 13.07
CA ASP A 145 3.44 7.28 13.38
C ASP A 145 4.62 7.01 14.34
N ALA A 146 5.46 8.02 14.60
CA ALA A 146 6.59 7.88 15.52
C ALA A 146 6.19 7.48 16.96
N ASN A 147 4.91 7.62 17.34
CA ASN A 147 4.35 7.21 18.63
C ASN A 147 3.61 5.87 18.56
N GLN A 148 3.68 5.15 17.43
CA GLN A 148 2.99 3.91 17.15
C GLN A 148 1.45 4.03 17.10
N HIS A 149 0.94 5.19 16.70
CA HIS A 149 -0.47 5.35 16.36
C HIS A 149 -0.72 5.03 14.89
N SER A 150 -1.78 4.28 14.63
CA SER A 150 -2.26 4.00 13.28
C SER A 150 -2.68 5.28 12.56
N VAL A 151 -2.04 5.54 11.41
CA VAL A 151 -2.35 6.67 10.53
C VAL A 151 -3.72 6.46 9.88
N ARG A 152 -4.03 5.24 9.43
CA ARG A 152 -5.34 4.97 8.79
C ARG A 152 -6.49 5.23 9.76
N ASN A 153 -6.39 4.80 11.01
CA ASN A 153 -7.43 5.04 12.02
C ASN A 153 -7.54 6.52 12.37
N ALA A 154 -6.43 7.26 12.36
CA ALA A 154 -6.45 8.68 12.64
C ALA A 154 -7.18 9.48 11.53
N ILE A 155 -6.96 9.12 10.26
CA ILE A 155 -7.70 9.68 9.12
C ILE A 155 -9.19 9.30 9.20
N ASP A 156 -9.52 8.03 9.45
CA ASP A 156 -10.93 7.60 9.56
C ASP A 156 -11.67 8.34 10.70
N ALA A 157 -10.98 8.54 11.84
CA ALA A 157 -11.51 9.33 12.94
C ALA A 157 -11.72 10.81 12.56
N ASN A 158 -10.80 11.40 11.79
CA ASN A 158 -10.95 12.75 11.24
C ASN A 158 -12.16 12.85 10.30
N ASN A 159 -12.28 11.93 9.35
CA ASN A 159 -13.41 11.87 8.42
C ASN A 159 -14.74 11.80 9.16
N LYS A 160 -14.81 10.99 10.23
CA LYS A 160 -15.99 10.90 11.08
C LYS A 160 -16.33 12.23 11.78
N ALA A 161 -15.32 12.95 12.25
CA ALA A 161 -15.53 14.27 12.85
C ALA A 161 -16.03 15.29 11.82
N LEU A 162 -15.44 15.31 10.62
CA LEU A 162 -15.82 16.20 9.53
C LEU A 162 -17.26 15.95 9.07
N ARG A 163 -17.67 14.69 8.91
CA ARG A 163 -19.08 14.33 8.62
C ARG A 163 -20.04 14.90 9.66
N THR A 164 -19.73 14.69 10.94
CA THR A 164 -20.57 15.17 12.04
C THR A 164 -20.69 16.70 12.01
N LYS A 165 -19.58 17.40 11.77
CA LYS A 165 -19.59 18.87 11.64
C LYS A 165 -20.42 19.33 10.43
N GLY A 166 -20.23 18.71 9.27
CA GLY A 166 -21.00 19.01 8.05
C GLY A 166 -22.50 18.77 8.20
N GLU A 167 -22.91 17.72 8.93
CA GLU A 167 -24.31 17.47 9.27
C GLU A 167 -24.90 18.56 10.18
N THR A 168 -24.10 19.13 11.10
CA THR A 168 -24.54 20.23 11.97
C THR A 168 -24.59 21.59 11.26
N GLU A 169 -23.78 21.80 10.23
CA GLU A 169 -23.69 23.07 9.48
C GLU A 169 -24.63 23.12 8.26
N SER A 170 -25.20 21.98 7.84
CA SER A 170 -26.23 21.94 6.79
C SER A 170 -27.54 22.58 7.29
N PRO A 171 -28.08 23.62 6.62
CA PRO A 171 -29.29 24.28 7.10
C PRO A 171 -30.45 23.29 7.04
N ARG A 172 -31.07 23.01 8.20
CA ARG A 172 -32.38 22.35 8.23
C ARG A 172 -33.34 23.25 7.45
N ILE A 173 -33.64 22.84 6.21
CA ILE A 173 -34.76 23.41 5.47
C ILE A 173 -36.01 22.97 6.23
N ILE A 174 -36.59 23.91 6.98
CA ILE A 174 -37.91 23.80 7.62
C ILE A 174 -38.93 24.48 6.71
#